data_AF-A0A1X7V631-F1
#
_entry.id   AF-A0A1X7V631-F1
#
_cell.length_a   1.000
_cell.length_b   1.000
_cell.length_c   1.000
_cell.angle_alpha   90.00
_cell.angle_beta   90.00
_cell.angle_gamma   90.00
#
_symmetry.space_group_name_H-M   'P 1'
#
loop_
_entity.id
_entity.type
_entity.pdbx_description
1 polymer ?
#
loop_
_entity_poly.entity_id
_entity_poly.type
_entity_poly.pdbx_seq_one_letter_code
_entity_poly.pdbx_strand_id
1 'polypeptide(L)'
;MAAAFSSSASKKRSKSSDGCRKKAVDPGGLFCSLLSCSRPPFGEDDNRVEVVSLPYQSRTINWGEKGDGVFHKDCWEEILRNARLRNPKRATMKLEPSEKAKIKEAAKTVEYFDSVTSLKHKASMIVHLIMFSKHCVTFTGAGISTSAGIGDYRGKRGKWTKEDRKEEEEEEEGVPYEQLRPTYTHESLVKLMELGHLKYVITQNGDGLHSLSGIPPDKLAELHGNVFEEFCESCDTKYARPYYVLDDDCSQYYEDINDCGKSSIKKPTYGSQCPQCSLSHRTGRKCVKCPGQLKDSIINFGDDLREDVLTAATREARKCDLLLSLGSSMTVTPASDLISMGKKPLSVVIINRQKTSFDDLCSSGCGVRVFGDTDDVMRLIMKELLKDEGRKKWEGGRDERMKFYDQQRSGPAAVT
;
A
#
# COMPACT_ATOMS: atom_id res chain seq x y z
N MET A 1 21.43 51.15 55.04
CA MET A 1 22.57 52.07 54.84
C MET A 1 23.23 51.72 53.53
N ALA A 2 23.39 52.73 52.70
CA ALA A 2 23.95 52.68 51.35
C ALA A 2 25.45 52.34 51.34
N ALA A 3 25.93 51.77 50.24
CA ALA A 3 27.19 52.14 49.61
C ALA A 3 27.26 51.56 48.19
N ALA A 4 27.07 52.44 47.20
CA ALA A 4 27.63 52.29 45.87
C ALA A 4 29.15 52.48 45.94
N PHE A 5 29.92 51.93 44.98
CA PHE A 5 30.96 52.67 44.26
C PHE A 5 31.47 51.91 43.03
N SER A 6 31.54 52.66 41.93
CA SER A 6 32.20 52.45 40.63
C SER A 6 33.69 52.07 40.76
N SER A 7 34.41 51.52 39.77
CA SER A 7 34.61 52.05 38.43
C SER A 7 35.66 51.23 37.65
N SER A 8 35.70 51.49 36.34
CA SER A 8 36.89 51.56 35.47
C SER A 8 37.23 50.36 34.58
N ALA A 9 37.35 50.71 33.31
CA ALA A 9 37.62 49.88 32.16
C ALA A 9 39.12 49.71 31.93
N SER A 10 39.50 48.62 31.26
CA SER A 10 40.74 48.58 30.48
C SER A 10 40.53 47.77 29.20
N LYS A 11 40.50 48.50 28.08
CA LYS A 11 40.61 47.97 26.73
C LYS A 11 42.03 47.44 26.51
N LYS A 12 42.17 46.18 26.10
CA LYS A 12 43.29 45.74 25.25
C LYS A 12 42.72 45.04 24.02
N ARG A 13 43.01 45.63 22.85
CA ARG A 13 42.86 45.01 21.53
C ARG A 13 44.08 44.12 21.27
N SER A 14 43.88 42.89 20.83
CA SER A 14 44.78 42.23 19.88
C SER A 14 44.00 41.23 19.03
N LYS A 15 44.36 41.19 17.76
CA LYS A 15 43.66 40.57 16.63
C LYS A 15 43.92 39.06 16.53
N SER A 16 42.92 38.38 15.94
CA SER A 16 42.99 37.26 14.99
C SER A 16 43.81 36.02 15.32
N SER A 17 43.16 34.86 15.38
CA SER A 17 43.11 33.90 14.27
C SER A 17 42.31 32.66 14.68
N ASP A 18 41.57 32.13 13.71
CA ASP A 18 41.12 30.74 13.55
C ASP A 18 40.47 30.00 14.72
N GLY A 19 39.21 29.62 14.53
CA GLY A 19 38.54 28.70 15.43
C GLY A 19 37.10 28.43 15.07
N CYS A 20 36.89 27.52 14.12
CA CYS A 20 35.73 26.64 14.04
C CYS A 20 34.35 27.33 14.10
N ARG A 21 33.78 27.65 12.94
CA ARG A 21 32.32 27.83 12.81
C ARG A 21 31.64 26.52 13.21
N LYS A 22 31.23 26.43 14.47
CA LYS A 22 30.19 25.49 14.90
C LYS A 22 28.96 25.81 14.04
N LYS A 23 28.67 24.97 13.04
CA LYS A 23 27.36 24.96 12.40
C LYS A 23 26.36 24.65 13.51
N ALA A 24 25.52 25.62 13.84
CA ALA A 24 24.36 25.41 14.66
C ALA A 24 23.52 24.32 13.97
N VAL A 25 23.36 23.19 14.66
CA VAL A 25 22.47 22.11 14.28
C VAL A 25 21.07 22.58 14.65
N ASP A 26 20.26 22.85 13.64
CA ASP A 26 18.80 22.93 13.80
C ASP A 26 18.28 21.46 13.88
N PRO A 27 17.57 21.02 14.93
CA PRO A 27 17.45 19.58 15.23
C PRO A 27 16.34 18.83 14.49
N GLY A 28 15.57 19.46 13.59
CA GLY A 28 14.31 18.89 13.10
C GLY A 28 14.30 18.31 11.68
N GLY A 29 15.37 18.50 10.89
CA GLY A 29 15.38 18.13 9.47
C GLY A 29 15.76 16.67 9.22
N LEU A 30 15.05 15.99 8.32
CA LEU A 30 15.49 14.69 7.79
C LEU A 30 16.69 14.93 6.85
N PHE A 31 17.76 14.14 6.98
CA PHE A 31 18.98 14.28 6.18
C PHE A 31 19.19 13.09 5.23
N CYS A 32 19.89 13.34 4.12
CA CYS A 32 20.27 12.30 3.19
C CYS A 32 21.38 11.40 3.79
N SER A 33 21.16 10.09 3.79
CA SER A 33 22.05 9.03 4.27
C SER A 33 23.31 8.86 3.43
N LEU A 34 23.40 9.42 2.22
CA LEU A 34 24.66 9.44 1.47
C LEU A 34 25.66 10.42 2.11
N LEU A 35 26.78 9.92 2.65
CA LEU A 35 27.75 10.73 3.40
C LEU A 35 28.42 11.82 2.57
N SER A 36 28.57 11.60 1.25
CA SER A 36 29.12 12.59 0.32
C SER A 36 28.10 13.62 -0.15
N CYS A 37 26.82 13.50 0.24
CA CYS A 37 25.78 14.44 -0.16
C CYS A 37 25.94 15.78 0.55
N SER A 38 26.11 16.86 -0.22
CA SER A 38 26.24 18.22 0.29
C SER A 38 24.95 19.06 0.19
N ARG A 39 23.83 18.44 -0.21
CA ARG A 39 22.51 19.09 -0.29
C ARG A 39 21.97 19.42 1.11
N PRO A 40 21.08 20.43 1.23
CA PRO A 40 20.40 20.73 2.48
C PRO A 40 19.54 19.54 2.99
N PRO A 41 19.05 19.59 4.25
CA PRO A 41 18.00 18.67 4.71
C PRO A 41 16.78 18.72 3.79
N PHE A 42 15.99 17.64 3.76
CA PHE A 42 14.81 17.56 2.90
C PHE A 42 13.82 18.70 3.21
N GLY A 43 13.48 19.49 2.19
CA GLY A 43 12.38 20.44 2.23
C GLY A 43 11.09 19.87 1.64
N GLU A 44 10.02 20.68 1.63
CA GLU A 44 8.72 20.30 1.04
C GLU A 44 8.80 19.99 -0.46
N ASP A 45 9.79 20.58 -1.16
CA ASP A 45 9.98 20.45 -2.60
C ASP A 45 10.95 19.34 -3.03
N ASP A 46 11.53 18.60 -2.07
CA ASP A 46 12.47 17.52 -2.38
C ASP A 46 11.76 16.18 -2.59
N ASN A 47 12.07 15.52 -3.71
CA ASN A 47 11.76 14.11 -3.90
C ASN A 47 12.71 13.27 -3.04
N ARG A 48 12.15 12.38 -2.23
CA ARG A 48 12.93 11.49 -1.38
C ARG A 48 12.74 10.03 -1.73
N VAL A 49 13.76 9.25 -1.40
CA VAL A 49 13.80 7.80 -1.54
C VAL A 49 14.16 7.22 -0.21
N GLU A 50 13.52 6.11 0.10
CA GLU A 50 13.43 5.61 1.44
C GLU A 50 13.57 4.09 1.33
N VAL A 51 14.59 3.52 1.96
CA VAL A 51 14.95 2.11 1.79
C VAL A 51 15.28 1.49 3.15
N VAL A 52 15.30 0.17 3.21
CA VAL A 52 15.73 -0.59 4.38
C VAL A 52 16.72 -1.64 3.90
N SER A 53 17.79 -1.86 4.63
CA SER A 53 18.72 -2.96 4.42
C SER A 53 18.96 -3.71 5.72
N LEU A 54 19.60 -4.87 5.66
CA LEU A 54 20.19 -5.48 6.85
C LEU A 54 21.23 -4.53 7.48
N PRO A 55 21.27 -4.38 8.83
CA PRO A 55 22.22 -3.50 9.52
C PRO A 55 23.66 -3.71 9.03
N TYR A 56 24.32 -2.60 8.70
CA TYR A 56 25.66 -2.64 8.12
C TYR A 56 26.39 -1.30 8.30
N GLN A 57 27.63 -1.36 8.75
CA GLN A 57 28.50 -0.18 8.80
C GLN A 57 29.11 0.06 7.41
N SER A 58 28.76 1.18 6.78
CA SER A 58 29.31 1.60 5.49
C SER A 58 30.14 2.87 5.65
N ARG A 59 31.20 3.00 4.85
CA ARG A 59 32.01 4.24 4.76
C ARG A 59 31.41 5.26 3.80
N THR A 60 30.42 4.84 3.02
CA THR A 60 29.79 5.63 1.95
C THR A 60 28.39 6.08 2.35
N ILE A 61 27.68 5.24 3.10
CA ILE A 61 26.27 5.41 3.45
C ILE A 61 26.13 5.34 4.98
N ASN A 62 25.41 6.31 5.53
CA ASN A 62 24.94 6.29 6.91
C ASN A 62 23.61 5.53 6.99
N TRP A 63 23.70 4.22 7.23
CA TRP A 63 22.54 3.39 7.55
C TRP A 63 22.14 3.63 9.01
N GLY A 64 20.85 3.80 9.29
CA GLY A 64 20.33 3.82 10.64
C GLY A 64 20.56 2.48 11.36
N GLU A 65 20.30 2.44 12.67
CA GLU A 65 20.56 1.26 13.50
C GLU A 65 19.80 0.01 13.00
N LYS A 66 18.61 0.22 12.43
CA LYS A 66 17.78 -0.83 11.82
C LYS A 66 18.07 -1.04 10.33
N GLY A 67 19.13 -0.42 9.81
CA GLY A 67 19.51 -0.45 8.39
C GLY A 67 18.61 0.40 7.49
N ASP A 68 17.83 1.31 8.05
CA ASP A 68 17.04 2.30 7.31
C ASP A 68 17.93 3.37 6.66
N GLY A 69 17.51 3.86 5.50
CA GLY A 69 18.21 4.92 4.78
C GLY A 69 17.26 5.82 4.02
N VAL A 70 17.53 7.12 4.08
CA VAL A 70 16.75 8.15 3.37
C VAL A 70 17.68 8.90 2.42
N PHE A 71 17.31 9.06 1.16
CA PHE A 71 18.16 9.63 0.12
C PHE A 71 17.39 10.65 -0.71
N HIS A 72 18.07 11.69 -1.19
CA HIS A 72 17.56 12.39 -2.37
C HIS A 72 17.43 11.41 -3.52
N LYS A 73 16.38 11.55 -4.34
CA LYS A 73 16.13 10.65 -5.48
C LYS A 73 17.38 10.47 -6.36
N ASP A 74 18.02 11.59 -6.73
CA ASP A 74 19.21 11.57 -7.60
C ASP A 74 20.39 10.85 -6.93
N CYS A 75 20.58 11.05 -5.62
CA CYS A 75 21.63 10.38 -4.85
C CYS A 75 21.42 8.87 -4.86
N TRP A 76 20.19 8.40 -4.63
CA TRP A 76 19.89 6.97 -4.64
C TRP A 76 20.08 6.35 -6.04
N GLU A 77 19.62 7.03 -7.08
CA GLU A 77 19.79 6.57 -8.46
C GLU A 77 21.28 6.48 -8.85
N GLU A 78 22.09 7.43 -8.40
CA GLU A 78 23.55 7.37 -8.57
C GLU A 78 24.19 6.20 -7.82
N ILE A 79 23.79 5.95 -6.57
CA ILE A 79 24.27 4.80 -5.78
C ILE A 79 23.92 3.49 -6.49
N LEU A 80 22.66 3.32 -6.92
CA LEU A 80 22.20 2.14 -7.63
C LEU A 80 22.96 1.91 -8.94
N ARG A 81 23.20 2.98 -9.71
CA ARG A 81 23.98 2.93 -10.95
C ARG A 81 25.38 2.40 -10.66
N ASN A 82 26.08 2.97 -9.67
CA ASN A 82 27.43 2.53 -9.30
C ASN A 82 27.46 1.10 -8.75
N ALA A 83 26.44 0.67 -8.00
CA ALA A 83 26.34 -0.70 -7.49
C ALA A 83 26.14 -1.75 -8.61
N ARG A 84 25.51 -1.36 -9.72
CA ARG A 84 25.29 -2.20 -10.90
C ARG A 84 26.46 -2.20 -11.89
N LEU A 85 27.39 -1.24 -11.81
CA LEU A 85 28.53 -1.16 -12.71
C LEU A 85 29.49 -2.36 -12.55
N ARG A 86 29.73 -3.04 -13.67
CA ARG A 86 30.78 -4.06 -13.81
C ARG A 86 32.17 -3.45 -14.03
N ASN A 87 32.21 -2.34 -14.77
CA ASN A 87 33.33 -1.43 -15.08
C ASN A 87 33.84 -0.53 -13.94
N PRO A 88 34.86 -0.83 -13.10
CA PRO A 88 35.25 0.07 -12.01
C PRO A 88 35.78 1.43 -12.50
N LYS A 89 36.37 1.49 -13.70
CA LYS A 89 36.89 2.74 -14.28
C LYS A 89 35.80 3.75 -14.67
N ARG A 90 34.54 3.31 -14.76
CA ARG A 90 33.38 4.17 -15.08
C ARG A 90 32.60 4.59 -13.83
N ALA A 91 33.02 4.13 -12.64
CA ALA A 91 32.31 4.44 -11.40
C ALA A 91 32.59 5.88 -10.98
N THR A 92 31.54 6.63 -10.69
CA THR A 92 31.62 7.95 -10.05
C THR A 92 31.78 7.83 -8.53
N MET A 93 31.49 6.66 -7.98
CA MET A 93 31.55 6.33 -6.57
C MET A 93 32.23 4.98 -6.36
N LYS A 94 33.23 4.93 -5.47
CA LYS A 94 33.85 3.66 -5.06
C LYS A 94 32.96 2.98 -4.04
N LEU A 95 32.50 1.78 -4.38
CA LEU A 95 31.70 0.92 -3.51
C LEU A 95 32.40 -0.42 -3.34
N GLU A 96 32.59 -0.84 -2.10
CA GLU A 96 33.14 -2.15 -1.77
C GLU A 96 32.18 -3.28 -2.20
N PRO A 97 32.66 -4.51 -2.47
CA PRO A 97 31.80 -5.62 -2.86
C PRO A 97 30.66 -5.91 -1.87
N SER A 98 30.93 -5.78 -0.57
CA SER A 98 29.92 -5.92 0.50
C SER A 98 28.85 -4.81 0.43
N GLU A 99 29.24 -3.56 0.18
CA GLU A 99 28.31 -2.44 0.00
C GLU A 99 27.42 -2.65 -1.22
N LYS A 100 27.97 -3.13 -2.34
CA LYS A 100 27.19 -3.45 -3.53
C LYS A 100 26.13 -4.52 -3.26
N ALA A 101 26.44 -5.53 -2.45
CA ALA A 101 25.48 -6.56 -2.07
C ALA A 101 24.34 -5.98 -1.22
N LYS A 102 24.66 -5.15 -0.21
CA LYS A 102 23.65 -4.47 0.63
C LYS A 102 22.78 -3.51 -0.17
N ILE A 103 23.35 -2.72 -1.08
CA ILE A 103 22.59 -1.83 -1.96
C ILE A 103 21.62 -2.62 -2.86
N LYS A 104 22.03 -3.78 -3.39
CA LYS A 104 21.15 -4.65 -4.19
C LYS A 104 19.98 -5.20 -3.38
N GLU A 105 20.23 -5.52 -2.11
CA GLU A 105 19.21 -5.98 -1.18
C GLU A 105 18.25 -4.83 -0.83
N ALA A 106 18.78 -3.67 -0.43
CA ALA A 106 18.00 -2.46 -0.17
C ALA A 106 17.17 -1.98 -1.37
N ALA A 107 17.64 -2.24 -2.60
CA ALA A 107 16.91 -1.93 -3.82
C ALA A 107 15.57 -2.66 -3.94
N LYS A 108 15.37 -3.77 -3.21
CA LYS A 108 14.10 -4.51 -3.19
C LYS A 108 13.02 -3.79 -2.37
N THR A 109 13.39 -2.95 -1.40
CA THR A 109 12.45 -2.27 -0.50
C THR A 109 12.36 -0.78 -0.76
N VAL A 110 12.74 -0.35 -1.96
CA VAL A 110 12.80 1.06 -2.31
C VAL A 110 11.40 1.66 -2.39
N GLU A 111 11.16 2.68 -1.58
CA GLU A 111 9.97 3.51 -1.66
C GLU A 111 10.36 4.92 -2.08
N TYR A 112 9.60 5.47 -3.03
CA TYR A 112 9.78 6.82 -3.56
C TYR A 112 8.65 7.71 -3.05
N PHE A 113 8.98 8.98 -2.86
CA PHE A 113 8.03 10.02 -2.48
C PHE A 113 8.29 11.26 -3.32
N ASP A 114 7.27 11.65 -4.09
CA ASP A 114 7.25 12.90 -4.82
C ASP A 114 7.16 14.09 -3.85
N SER A 115 7.71 15.22 -4.25
CA SER A 115 7.63 16.46 -3.49
C SER A 115 6.21 17.01 -3.42
N VAL A 116 5.94 17.86 -2.42
CA VAL A 116 4.61 18.47 -2.21
C VAL A 116 4.15 19.24 -3.46
N THR A 117 5.04 19.99 -4.10
CA THR A 117 4.73 20.71 -5.34
C THR A 117 4.44 19.76 -6.50
N SER A 118 5.21 18.68 -6.66
CA SER A 118 4.95 17.64 -7.65
C SER A 118 3.60 16.96 -7.41
N LEU A 119 3.29 16.61 -6.16
CA LEU A 119 2.02 15.99 -5.78
C LEU A 119 0.82 16.88 -6.12
N LYS A 120 0.88 18.18 -5.81
CA LYS A 120 -0.19 19.14 -6.17
C LYS A 120 -0.42 19.20 -7.67
N HIS A 121 0.66 19.34 -8.46
CA HIS A 121 0.55 19.40 -9.92
C HIS A 121 -0.03 18.11 -10.51
N LYS A 122 0.46 16.94 -10.05
CA LYS A 122 -0.04 15.63 -10.50
C LYS A 122 -1.50 15.40 -10.09
N ALA A 123 -1.91 15.83 -8.90
CA ALA A 123 -3.30 15.75 -8.47
C ALA A 123 -4.22 16.53 -9.41
N SER A 124 -3.84 17.73 -9.84
CA SER A 124 -4.61 18.51 -10.82
C SER A 124 -4.75 17.80 -12.17
N MET A 125 -3.67 17.19 -12.66
CA MET A 125 -3.73 16.37 -13.88
C MET A 125 -4.67 15.18 -13.72
N ILE A 126 -4.63 14.50 -12.57
CA ILE A 126 -5.50 13.35 -12.28
C ILE A 126 -6.97 13.78 -12.21
N VAL A 127 -7.29 14.90 -11.56
CA VAL A 127 -8.66 15.45 -11.53
C VAL A 127 -9.16 15.72 -12.94
N HIS A 128 -8.33 16.32 -13.80
CA HIS A 128 -8.67 16.53 -15.20
C HIS A 128 -8.98 15.19 -15.90
N LEU A 129 -8.13 14.18 -15.77
CA LEU A 129 -8.39 12.84 -16.34
C LEU A 129 -9.71 12.24 -15.83
N ILE A 130 -9.97 12.30 -14.53
CA ILE A 130 -11.19 11.78 -13.89
C ILE A 130 -12.44 12.48 -14.44
N MET A 131 -12.39 13.81 -14.61
CA MET A 131 -13.53 14.58 -15.09
C MET A 131 -13.87 14.31 -16.57
N PHE A 132 -12.87 14.03 -17.40
CA PHE A 132 -13.04 13.81 -18.84
C PHE A 132 -13.20 12.34 -19.24
N SER A 133 -12.87 11.41 -18.35
CA SER A 133 -13.09 9.97 -18.55
C SER A 133 -14.58 9.65 -18.63
N LYS A 134 -14.96 8.80 -19.59
CA LYS A 134 -16.33 8.30 -19.70
C LYS A 134 -16.52 7.04 -18.86
N HIS A 135 -15.45 6.23 -18.72
CA HIS A 135 -15.47 4.97 -18.02
C HIS A 135 -14.21 4.78 -17.19
N CYS A 136 -14.19 5.42 -16.02
CA CYS A 136 -13.12 5.27 -15.04
C CYS A 136 -13.32 3.97 -14.24
N VAL A 137 -12.26 3.19 -14.12
CA VAL A 137 -12.20 1.97 -13.30
C VAL A 137 -11.02 2.08 -12.35
N THR A 138 -11.18 1.65 -11.11
CA THR A 138 -10.07 1.54 -10.17
C THR A 138 -9.56 0.11 -10.06
N PHE A 139 -8.26 -0.01 -9.84
CA PHE A 139 -7.58 -1.26 -9.53
C PHE A 139 -6.81 -1.09 -8.23
N THR A 140 -7.25 -1.74 -7.16
CA THR A 140 -6.73 -1.52 -5.80
C THR A 140 -5.97 -2.72 -5.27
N GLY A 141 -5.00 -2.44 -4.40
CA GLY A 141 -4.22 -3.45 -3.68
C GLY A 141 -4.00 -3.06 -2.22
N ALA A 142 -3.24 -3.88 -1.48
CA ALA A 142 -3.13 -3.76 -0.02
C ALA A 142 -2.63 -2.40 0.46
N GLY A 143 -1.90 -1.66 -0.38
CA GLY A 143 -1.38 -0.34 -0.07
C GLY A 143 -2.44 0.71 0.28
N ILE A 144 -3.71 0.55 -0.13
CA ILE A 144 -4.78 1.48 0.25
C ILE A 144 -5.34 1.23 1.66
N SER A 145 -5.01 0.09 2.27
CA SER A 145 -5.50 -0.35 3.57
C SER A 145 -4.44 -0.23 4.67
N THR A 146 -3.22 0.21 4.35
CA THR A 146 -2.13 0.32 5.34
C THR A 146 -2.41 1.34 6.42
N SER A 147 -3.08 2.44 6.09
CA SER A 147 -3.50 3.46 7.07
C SER A 147 -4.67 3.01 7.97
N ALA A 148 -5.32 1.88 7.66
CA ALA A 148 -6.31 1.25 8.53
C ALA A 148 -5.69 0.30 9.57
N GLY A 149 -4.37 0.03 9.48
CA GLY A 149 -3.68 -0.90 10.37
C GLY A 149 -3.42 -2.30 9.77
N ILE A 150 -3.70 -2.51 8.48
CA ILE A 150 -3.33 -3.76 7.78
C ILE A 150 -1.90 -3.63 7.25
N GLY A 151 -1.01 -4.59 7.54
CA GLY A 151 0.27 -4.68 6.86
C GLY A 151 0.10 -4.86 5.34
N ASP A 152 1.04 -4.36 4.53
CA ASP A 152 1.06 -4.71 3.10
C ASP A 152 1.80 -6.03 2.85
N TYR A 153 1.86 -6.46 1.58
CA TYR A 153 2.51 -7.72 1.22
C TYR A 153 3.97 -7.54 0.79
N ARG A 154 4.31 -6.44 0.10
CA ARG A 154 5.62 -6.24 -0.56
C ARG A 154 6.29 -4.88 -0.28
N GLY A 155 5.70 -4.03 0.56
CA GLY A 155 6.31 -2.80 1.01
C GLY A 155 7.50 -3.06 1.93
N LYS A 156 8.10 -2.01 2.50
CA LYS A 156 9.26 -2.13 3.40
C LYS A 156 9.05 -3.12 4.56
N ARG A 157 7.82 -3.23 5.06
CA ARG A 157 7.42 -4.13 6.16
C ARG A 157 6.45 -5.22 5.70
N GLY A 158 6.33 -5.44 4.40
CA GLY A 158 5.34 -6.36 3.86
C GLY A 158 5.65 -7.82 4.16
N LYS A 159 4.62 -8.66 4.29
CA LYS A 159 4.75 -10.08 4.67
C LYS A 159 5.84 -10.82 3.87
N TRP A 160 5.80 -10.74 2.53
CA TRP A 160 6.78 -11.41 1.67
C TRP A 160 8.17 -10.76 1.73
N THR A 161 8.26 -9.47 2.01
CA THR A 161 9.54 -8.77 2.18
C THR A 161 10.27 -9.26 3.43
N LYS A 162 9.54 -9.49 4.53
CA LYS A 162 10.08 -10.06 5.77
C LYS A 162 10.52 -11.52 5.57
N GLU A 163 9.69 -12.31 4.89
CA GLU A 163 9.98 -13.73 4.60
C GLU A 163 11.24 -13.89 3.73
N ASP A 164 11.39 -13.09 2.66
CA ASP A 164 12.59 -13.04 1.83
C ASP A 164 13.88 -12.72 2.62
N ARG A 165 13.75 -12.01 3.74
CA ARG A 165 14.86 -11.59 4.60
C ARG A 165 15.15 -12.54 5.76
N LYS A 166 14.30 -13.56 5.98
CA LYS A 166 14.36 -14.44 7.14
C LYS A 166 14.35 -13.66 8.47
N GLU A 167 13.65 -12.53 8.49
CA GLU A 167 13.43 -11.78 9.74
C GLU A 167 12.43 -12.57 10.60
N GLU A 168 12.69 -12.69 11.91
CA GLU A 168 11.71 -13.23 12.85
C GLU A 168 10.46 -12.31 12.80
N GLU A 169 9.27 -12.91 12.77
CA GLU A 169 8.02 -12.14 12.87
C GLU A 169 8.00 -11.47 14.24
N GLU A 170 8.36 -10.18 14.31
CA GLU A 170 7.89 -9.35 15.43
C GLU A 170 6.36 -9.40 15.36
N GLU A 171 5.74 -10.06 16.34
CA GLU A 171 4.29 -10.07 16.59
C GLU A 171 3.85 -8.63 16.92
N GLU A 172 3.81 -7.74 15.92
CA GLU A 172 2.91 -6.60 16.00
C GLU A 172 1.50 -7.19 15.98
N GLU A 173 0.82 -7.21 17.13
CA GLU A 173 -0.60 -7.56 17.24
C GLU A 173 -1.36 -6.73 16.20
N GLY A 174 -1.70 -7.36 15.08
CA GLY A 174 -2.48 -6.74 14.02
C GLY A 174 -3.84 -6.32 14.57
N VAL A 175 -4.39 -5.23 14.04
CA VAL A 175 -5.75 -4.83 14.39
C VAL A 175 -6.72 -5.91 13.89
N PRO A 176 -7.61 -6.46 14.75
CA PRO A 176 -8.59 -7.44 14.31
C PRO A 176 -9.42 -6.90 13.14
N TYR A 177 -9.70 -7.75 12.14
CA TYR A 177 -10.33 -7.32 10.89
C TYR A 177 -11.67 -6.62 11.11
N GLU A 178 -12.43 -7.01 12.13
CA GLU A 178 -13.71 -6.42 12.54
C GLU A 178 -13.58 -4.97 13.00
N GLN A 179 -12.40 -4.57 13.49
CA GLN A 179 -12.11 -3.23 13.99
C GLN A 179 -11.57 -2.30 12.89
N LEU A 180 -11.17 -2.85 11.74
CA LEU A 180 -10.68 -2.06 10.61
C LEU A 180 -11.80 -1.17 10.05
N ARG A 181 -11.45 0.05 9.65
CA ARG A 181 -12.39 1.00 9.04
C ARG A 181 -11.88 1.48 7.68
N PRO A 182 -12.79 1.79 6.74
CA PRO A 182 -12.42 2.32 5.43
C PRO A 182 -11.48 3.53 5.56
N THR A 183 -10.39 3.51 4.79
CA THR A 183 -9.42 4.61 4.73
C THR A 183 -9.98 5.79 3.93
N TYR A 184 -9.28 6.93 3.94
CA TYR A 184 -9.70 8.09 3.15
C TYR A 184 -9.79 7.75 1.66
N THR A 185 -8.89 6.89 1.18
CA THR A 185 -8.93 6.36 -0.19
C THR A 185 -10.23 5.61 -0.47
N HIS A 186 -10.64 4.67 0.39
CA HIS A 186 -11.89 3.93 0.23
C HIS A 186 -13.10 4.86 0.16
N GLU A 187 -13.23 5.79 1.11
CA GLU A 187 -14.34 6.75 1.13
C GLU A 187 -14.32 7.67 -0.09
N SER A 188 -13.13 8.04 -0.58
CA SER A 188 -12.99 8.84 -1.80
C SER A 188 -13.50 8.09 -3.03
N LEU A 189 -13.29 6.78 -3.13
CA LEU A 189 -13.81 5.97 -4.24
C LEU A 189 -15.33 5.93 -4.24
N VAL A 190 -15.95 5.76 -3.07
CA VAL A 190 -17.41 5.87 -2.90
C VAL A 190 -17.87 7.25 -3.39
N LYS A 191 -17.19 8.32 -2.95
CA LYS A 191 -17.56 9.68 -3.35
C LYS A 191 -17.42 9.93 -4.85
N LEU A 192 -16.36 9.41 -5.48
CA LEU A 192 -16.20 9.48 -6.94
C LEU A 192 -17.30 8.74 -7.68
N MET A 193 -17.79 7.63 -7.12
CA MET A 193 -18.90 6.86 -7.70
C MET A 193 -20.23 7.60 -7.55
N GLU A 194 -20.51 8.21 -6.39
CA GLU A 194 -21.69 9.06 -6.17
C GLU A 194 -21.74 10.25 -7.15
N LEU A 195 -20.58 10.86 -7.42
CA LEU A 195 -20.45 11.94 -8.40
C LEU A 195 -20.53 11.47 -9.86
N GLY A 196 -20.61 10.14 -10.08
CA GLY A 196 -20.69 9.54 -11.40
C GLY A 196 -19.36 9.48 -12.15
N HIS A 197 -18.24 9.82 -11.51
CA HIS A 197 -16.91 9.78 -12.12
C HIS A 197 -16.30 8.38 -12.13
N LEU A 198 -16.55 7.57 -11.10
CA LEU A 198 -16.07 6.17 -11.02
C LEU A 198 -17.19 5.19 -11.40
N LYS A 199 -16.88 4.23 -12.29
CA LYS A 199 -17.88 3.25 -12.77
C LYS A 199 -17.77 1.90 -12.08
N TYR A 200 -16.56 1.46 -11.75
CA TYR A 200 -16.33 0.14 -11.22
C TYR A 200 -15.05 0.08 -10.39
N VAL A 201 -15.04 -0.78 -9.37
CA VAL A 201 -13.88 -1.05 -8.52
C VAL A 201 -13.45 -2.51 -8.69
N ILE A 202 -12.22 -2.71 -9.11
CA ILE A 202 -11.56 -4.02 -9.14
C ILE A 202 -10.55 -4.01 -7.98
N THR A 203 -10.68 -4.95 -7.04
CA THR A 203 -9.79 -5.02 -5.87
C THR A 203 -9.15 -6.40 -5.77
N GLN A 204 -7.87 -6.40 -5.40
CA GLN A 204 -7.14 -7.61 -4.97
C GLN A 204 -7.21 -7.81 -3.45
N ASN A 205 -7.80 -6.88 -2.71
CA ASN A 205 -7.90 -6.96 -1.27
C ASN A 205 -9.08 -7.84 -0.89
N GLY A 206 -8.86 -8.76 0.05
CA GLY A 206 -9.91 -9.51 0.73
C GLY A 206 -10.31 -8.92 2.09
N ASP A 207 -9.85 -7.71 2.43
CA ASP A 207 -10.12 -7.08 3.74
C ASP A 207 -11.59 -6.63 3.94
N GLY A 208 -12.41 -6.64 2.89
CA GLY A 208 -13.82 -6.27 2.91
C GLY A 208 -14.09 -4.77 3.14
N LEU A 209 -13.07 -3.90 3.10
CA LEU A 209 -13.22 -2.47 3.36
C LEU A 209 -13.94 -1.73 2.22
N HIS A 210 -13.83 -2.19 0.97
CA HIS A 210 -14.61 -1.66 -0.15
C HIS A 210 -16.11 -1.88 0.06
N SER A 211 -16.50 -3.12 0.36
CA SER A 211 -17.88 -3.47 0.66
C SER A 211 -18.40 -2.70 1.88
N LEU A 212 -17.62 -2.64 2.97
CA LEU A 212 -17.98 -1.89 4.18
C LEU A 212 -18.15 -0.38 3.92
N SER A 213 -17.34 0.20 3.04
CA SER A 213 -17.42 1.63 2.68
C SER A 213 -18.71 2.01 1.94
N GLY A 214 -19.47 1.03 1.45
CA GLY A 214 -20.73 1.23 0.74
C GLY A 214 -20.60 1.21 -0.78
N ILE A 215 -19.53 0.66 -1.34
CA ILE A 215 -19.47 0.38 -2.78
C ILE A 215 -20.56 -0.66 -3.11
N PRO A 216 -21.44 -0.40 -4.10
CA PRO A 216 -22.47 -1.36 -4.48
C PRO A 216 -21.88 -2.69 -4.97
N PRO A 217 -22.43 -3.85 -4.57
CA PRO A 217 -21.93 -5.16 -4.99
C PRO A 217 -21.88 -5.38 -6.51
N ASP A 218 -22.80 -4.75 -7.26
CA ASP A 218 -22.83 -4.81 -8.73
C ASP A 218 -21.76 -3.94 -9.40
N LYS A 219 -21.00 -3.18 -8.62
CA LYS A 219 -19.90 -2.29 -9.06
C LYS A 219 -18.55 -2.64 -8.43
N LEU A 220 -18.44 -3.80 -7.79
CA LEU A 220 -17.25 -4.27 -7.09
C LEU A 220 -16.87 -5.67 -7.57
N ALA A 221 -15.59 -5.87 -7.87
CA ALA A 221 -15.00 -7.19 -8.08
C ALA A 221 -13.89 -7.43 -7.05
N GLU A 222 -14.18 -8.24 -6.04
CA GLU A 222 -13.22 -8.71 -5.04
C GLU A 222 -12.53 -9.97 -5.55
N LEU A 223 -11.46 -9.79 -6.32
CA LEU A 223 -10.83 -10.88 -7.08
C LEU A 223 -10.29 -11.99 -6.19
N HIS A 224 -9.80 -11.65 -4.99
CA HIS A 224 -9.21 -12.60 -4.04
C HIS A 224 -10.13 -12.93 -2.87
N GLY A 225 -11.44 -12.72 -3.05
CA GLY A 225 -12.44 -12.96 -2.01
C GLY A 225 -12.60 -11.81 -1.03
N ASN A 226 -13.29 -12.10 0.07
CA ASN A 226 -13.59 -11.19 1.16
C ASN A 226 -13.66 -11.99 2.47
N VAL A 227 -12.86 -11.61 3.48
CA VAL A 227 -12.77 -12.35 4.75
C VAL A 227 -14.08 -12.35 5.54
N PHE A 228 -15.08 -11.57 5.11
CA PHE A 228 -16.41 -11.51 5.71
C PHE A 228 -17.47 -12.22 4.89
N GLU A 229 -17.11 -12.88 3.80
CA GLU A 229 -18.04 -13.61 2.94
C GLU A 229 -17.75 -15.10 2.91
N GLU A 230 -18.82 -15.87 2.95
CA GLU A 230 -18.84 -17.30 2.64
C GLU A 230 -19.95 -17.62 1.65
N PHE A 231 -19.81 -18.71 0.90
CA PHE A 231 -20.78 -19.12 -0.11
C PHE A 231 -21.06 -20.62 -0.07
N CYS A 232 -22.26 -21.00 -0.48
CA CYS A 232 -22.64 -22.41 -0.55
C CYS A 232 -21.96 -23.11 -1.73
N GLU A 233 -21.25 -24.21 -1.47
CA GLU A 233 -20.57 -24.98 -2.53
C GLU A 233 -21.53 -25.68 -3.51
N SER A 234 -22.84 -25.75 -3.20
CA SER A 234 -23.84 -26.44 -4.03
C SER A 234 -24.77 -25.50 -4.78
N CYS A 235 -25.06 -24.31 -4.25
CA CYS A 235 -26.05 -23.39 -4.83
C CYS A 235 -25.58 -21.93 -4.92
N ASP A 236 -24.30 -21.67 -4.63
CA ASP A 236 -23.62 -20.37 -4.74
C ASP A 236 -24.25 -19.20 -3.96
N THR A 237 -25.22 -19.47 -3.08
CA THR A 237 -25.80 -18.44 -2.21
C THR A 237 -24.71 -17.85 -1.33
N LYS A 238 -24.64 -16.51 -1.30
CA LYS A 238 -23.63 -15.77 -0.57
C LYS A 238 -24.16 -15.34 0.80
N TYR A 239 -23.24 -15.29 1.76
CA TYR A 239 -23.52 -14.91 3.14
C TYR A 239 -22.47 -13.90 3.57
N ALA A 240 -22.90 -12.68 3.87
CA ALA A 240 -22.04 -11.67 4.46
C ALA A 240 -22.15 -11.77 5.99
N ARG A 241 -21.00 -11.84 6.65
CA ARG A 241 -20.86 -11.99 8.11
C ARG A 241 -20.30 -10.70 8.72
N PRO A 242 -20.71 -10.37 9.96
CA PRO A 242 -20.13 -9.23 10.68
C PRO A 242 -18.72 -9.53 11.22
N TYR A 243 -18.29 -10.80 11.19
CA TYR A 243 -17.03 -11.32 11.73
C TYR A 243 -16.20 -12.01 10.63
N TYR A 244 -14.90 -12.15 10.88
CA TYR A 244 -13.96 -12.89 10.04
C TYR A 244 -14.44 -14.34 9.88
N VAL A 245 -14.70 -14.73 8.65
CA VAL A 245 -15.04 -16.09 8.25
C VAL A 245 -13.75 -16.90 8.24
N LEU A 246 -13.49 -17.56 9.37
CA LEU A 246 -12.45 -18.56 9.43
C LEU A 246 -12.89 -19.80 8.65
N ASP A 247 -11.94 -20.39 7.93
CA ASP A 247 -11.97 -21.80 7.64
C ASP A 247 -11.95 -22.59 8.97
N ASP A 248 -12.49 -23.80 8.97
CA ASP A 248 -12.46 -24.61 10.17
C ASP A 248 -11.03 -25.09 10.49
N ASP A 249 -10.84 -25.71 11.66
CA ASP A 249 -9.57 -26.36 12.03
C ASP A 249 -9.07 -27.42 11.02
N CYS A 250 -9.79 -27.67 9.90
CA CYS A 250 -9.29 -28.56 8.84
C CYS A 250 -8.08 -28.01 8.12
N SER A 251 -7.94 -26.69 7.92
CA SER A 251 -6.76 -26.20 7.20
C SER A 251 -5.50 -26.50 7.99
N GLN A 252 -5.50 -26.22 9.28
CA GLN A 252 -4.42 -26.64 10.19
C GLN A 252 -4.22 -28.16 10.18
N TYR A 253 -5.30 -28.95 10.16
CA TYR A 253 -5.19 -30.41 10.03
C TYR A 253 -4.46 -30.83 8.73
N TYR A 254 -4.81 -30.24 7.58
CA TYR A 254 -4.18 -30.58 6.31
C TYR A 254 -2.74 -30.06 6.21
N GLU A 255 -2.45 -28.87 6.73
CA GLU A 255 -1.10 -28.32 6.84
C GLU A 255 -0.20 -29.24 7.66
N ASP A 256 -0.60 -29.59 8.89
CA ASP A 256 0.12 -30.52 9.75
C ASP A 256 0.41 -31.87 9.05
N ILE A 257 -0.60 -32.40 8.34
CA ILE A 257 -0.48 -33.67 7.62
C ILE A 257 0.49 -33.53 6.44
N ASN A 258 0.45 -32.43 5.69
CA ASN A 258 1.33 -32.18 4.55
C ASN A 258 2.78 -31.95 5.01
N ASP A 259 2.97 -31.24 6.13
CA ASP A 259 4.30 -30.86 6.61
C ASP A 259 5.00 -31.96 7.39
N CYS A 260 4.27 -32.67 8.27
CA CYS A 260 4.88 -33.63 9.19
C CYS A 260 4.22 -35.02 9.23
N GLY A 261 3.21 -35.26 8.37
CA GLY A 261 2.56 -36.57 8.21
C GLY A 261 1.64 -36.97 9.37
N LYS A 262 1.39 -36.08 10.33
CA LYS A 262 0.53 -36.30 11.50
C LYS A 262 -0.05 -34.97 11.97
N SER A 263 -1.27 -34.95 12.49
CA SER A 263 -1.86 -33.78 13.14
C SER A 263 -2.36 -34.14 14.53
N SER A 264 -2.24 -33.22 15.47
CA SER A 264 -2.91 -33.31 16.78
C SER A 264 -4.41 -33.02 16.70
N ILE A 265 -4.87 -32.46 15.58
CA ILE A 265 -6.27 -32.14 15.33
C ILE A 265 -6.94 -33.37 14.73
N LYS A 266 -8.15 -33.69 15.21
CA LYS A 266 -8.96 -34.74 14.60
C LYS A 266 -9.68 -34.15 13.40
N LYS A 267 -9.44 -34.69 12.20
CA LYS A 267 -10.11 -34.28 10.96
C LYS A 267 -11.63 -34.11 11.15
N PRO A 268 -12.17 -32.90 10.98
CA PRO A 268 -13.59 -32.67 10.92
C PRO A 268 -14.27 -33.51 9.83
N THR A 269 -15.46 -34.03 10.12
CA THR A 269 -16.20 -34.94 9.20
C THR A 269 -16.60 -34.28 7.89
N TYR A 270 -16.77 -32.96 7.91
CA TYR A 270 -17.08 -32.13 6.76
C TYR A 270 -15.82 -31.62 6.05
N GLY A 271 -14.63 -31.87 6.57
CA GLY A 271 -13.37 -31.40 6.01
C GLY A 271 -13.08 -31.96 4.62
N SER A 272 -12.81 -31.08 3.66
CA SER A 272 -12.43 -31.47 2.30
C SER A 272 -11.19 -30.69 1.87
N GLN A 273 -10.18 -31.41 1.39
CA GLN A 273 -8.97 -30.79 0.85
C GLN A 273 -9.26 -30.21 -0.54
N CYS A 274 -8.89 -28.96 -0.75
CA CYS A 274 -8.89 -28.32 -2.06
C CYS A 274 -7.83 -28.99 -2.94
N PRO A 275 -8.16 -29.42 -4.17
CA PRO A 275 -7.17 -30.01 -5.06
C PRO A 275 -6.14 -28.99 -5.58
N GLN A 276 -6.38 -27.69 -5.45
CA GLN A 276 -5.52 -26.63 -5.97
C GLN A 276 -4.55 -26.12 -4.91
N CYS A 277 -5.04 -25.49 -3.83
CA CYS A 277 -4.19 -24.98 -2.76
C CYS A 277 -3.84 -26.00 -1.66
N SER A 278 -4.43 -27.20 -1.67
CA SER A 278 -4.23 -28.25 -0.65
C SER A 278 -4.73 -27.90 0.77
N LEU A 279 -5.47 -26.81 0.93
CA LEU A 279 -6.11 -26.37 2.20
C LEU A 279 -7.61 -26.72 2.24
N SER A 280 -8.29 -26.45 3.36
CA SER A 280 -9.76 -26.59 3.47
C SER A 280 -10.42 -25.22 3.37
N HIS A 281 -11.43 -25.09 2.50
CA HIS A 281 -12.23 -23.87 2.46
C HIS A 281 -13.55 -23.99 3.23
N ARG A 282 -13.90 -25.18 3.72
CA ARG A 282 -15.21 -25.38 4.35
C ARG A 282 -15.22 -24.75 5.73
N THR A 283 -16.27 -24.00 6.03
CA THR A 283 -16.36 -23.24 7.28
C THR A 283 -17.09 -23.97 8.41
N GLY A 284 -17.48 -25.22 8.15
CA GLY A 284 -18.31 -26.05 9.04
C GLY A 284 -19.78 -25.62 9.15
N ARG A 285 -20.19 -24.55 8.47
CA ARG A 285 -21.57 -24.08 8.43
C ARG A 285 -22.33 -24.67 7.24
N LYS A 286 -23.64 -24.79 7.39
CA LYS A 286 -24.55 -25.29 6.34
C LYS A 286 -25.34 -24.16 5.70
N CYS A 287 -25.62 -24.32 4.41
CA CYS A 287 -26.52 -23.43 3.69
C CYS A 287 -27.95 -23.52 4.26
N VAL A 288 -28.63 -22.37 4.35
CA VAL A 288 -30.04 -22.33 4.78
C VAL A 288 -31.01 -22.68 3.65
N LYS A 289 -30.56 -22.65 2.40
CA LYS A 289 -31.38 -22.90 1.20
C LYS A 289 -31.24 -24.33 0.66
N CYS A 290 -30.16 -25.04 0.99
CA CYS A 290 -29.92 -26.42 0.53
C CYS A 290 -29.01 -27.20 1.52
N PRO A 291 -28.82 -28.52 1.35
CA PRO A 291 -27.96 -29.32 2.23
C PRO A 291 -26.44 -29.07 2.11
N GLY A 292 -26.01 -28.15 1.25
CA GLY A 292 -24.59 -27.88 0.95
C GLY A 292 -23.82 -27.26 2.12
N GLN A 293 -22.50 -27.46 2.12
CA GLN A 293 -21.58 -26.81 3.06
C GLN A 293 -21.24 -25.39 2.57
N LEU A 294 -20.99 -24.49 3.51
CA LEU A 294 -20.45 -23.17 3.21
C LEU A 294 -18.93 -23.24 3.11
N LYS A 295 -18.38 -22.45 2.17
CA LYS A 295 -16.97 -22.22 1.98
C LYS A 295 -16.63 -20.76 2.19
N ASP A 296 -15.47 -20.46 2.77
CA ASP A 296 -14.95 -19.09 2.78
C ASP A 296 -14.68 -18.64 1.33
N SER A 297 -14.61 -17.33 1.13
CA SER A 297 -14.38 -16.77 -0.20
C SER A 297 -12.92 -16.48 -0.53
N ILE A 298 -12.00 -16.67 0.42
CA ILE A 298 -10.59 -16.28 0.27
C ILE A 298 -9.90 -17.20 -0.73
N ILE A 299 -9.17 -16.57 -1.64
CA ILE A 299 -8.37 -17.25 -2.66
C ILE A 299 -6.94 -17.36 -2.17
N ASN A 300 -6.44 -18.59 -2.03
CA ASN A 300 -5.05 -18.86 -1.66
C ASN A 300 -4.16 -18.99 -2.92
N PHE A 301 -2.84 -19.06 -2.71
CA PHE A 301 -1.93 -19.33 -3.82
C PHE A 301 -2.23 -20.69 -4.45
N GLY A 302 -2.38 -20.69 -5.77
CA GLY A 302 -2.75 -21.88 -6.54
C GLY A 302 -4.24 -22.03 -6.79
N ASP A 303 -5.11 -21.33 -6.03
CA ASP A 303 -6.55 -21.36 -6.27
C ASP A 303 -6.94 -20.58 -7.53
N ASP A 304 -8.02 -21.03 -8.16
CA ASP A 304 -8.64 -20.34 -9.28
C ASP A 304 -9.45 -19.13 -8.79
N LEU A 305 -9.35 -18.01 -9.51
CA LEU A 305 -10.26 -16.88 -9.28
C LEU A 305 -11.68 -17.30 -9.66
N ARG A 306 -12.65 -16.81 -8.89
CA ARG A 306 -14.07 -16.98 -9.20
C ARG A 306 -14.40 -16.44 -10.61
N GLU A 307 -14.92 -17.30 -11.47
CA GLU A 307 -15.16 -16.98 -12.87
C GLU A 307 -16.20 -15.87 -13.07
N ASP A 308 -17.25 -15.84 -12.24
CA ASP A 308 -18.27 -14.79 -12.27
C ASP A 308 -17.68 -13.40 -11.96
N VAL A 309 -16.81 -13.34 -10.94
CA VAL A 309 -16.12 -12.11 -10.53
C VAL A 309 -15.11 -11.66 -11.59
N LEU A 310 -14.28 -12.59 -12.09
CA LEU A 310 -13.28 -12.29 -13.12
C LEU A 310 -13.94 -11.86 -14.44
N THR A 311 -15.07 -12.47 -14.80
CA THR A 311 -15.85 -12.10 -15.99
C THR A 311 -16.42 -10.69 -15.86
N ALA A 312 -16.99 -10.35 -14.70
CA ALA A 312 -17.50 -9.00 -14.43
C ALA A 312 -16.37 -7.96 -14.48
N ALA A 313 -15.24 -8.23 -13.82
CA ALA A 313 -14.06 -7.37 -13.85
C ALA A 313 -13.52 -7.18 -15.28
N THR A 314 -13.42 -8.26 -16.05
CA THR A 314 -12.99 -8.25 -17.46
C THR A 314 -13.90 -7.38 -18.33
N ARG A 315 -15.22 -7.50 -18.15
CA ARG A 315 -16.21 -6.71 -18.89
C ARG A 315 -16.02 -5.22 -18.66
N GLU A 316 -15.78 -4.81 -17.43
CA GLU A 316 -15.61 -3.40 -17.08
C GLU A 316 -14.21 -2.88 -17.44
N ALA A 317 -13.18 -3.71 -17.27
CA ALA A 317 -11.83 -3.41 -17.73
C ALA A 317 -11.78 -3.11 -19.24
N ARG A 318 -12.51 -3.88 -20.08
CA ARG A 318 -12.57 -3.64 -21.54
C ARG A 318 -13.21 -2.31 -21.93
N LYS A 319 -14.12 -1.77 -21.12
CA LYS A 319 -14.78 -0.48 -21.36
C LYS A 319 -13.94 0.71 -20.89
N CYS A 320 -13.01 0.46 -19.99
CA CYS A 320 -12.20 1.45 -19.29
C CYS A 320 -11.42 2.34 -20.25
N ASP A 321 -11.57 3.66 -20.12
CA ASP A 321 -10.74 4.67 -20.80
C ASP A 321 -9.79 5.42 -19.85
N LEU A 322 -10.02 5.30 -18.52
CA LEU A 322 -9.12 5.73 -17.47
C LEU A 322 -9.02 4.66 -16.37
N LEU A 323 -7.81 4.14 -16.15
CA LEU A 323 -7.53 3.22 -15.05
C LEU A 323 -6.81 3.94 -13.91
N LEU A 324 -7.35 3.85 -12.69
CA LEU A 324 -6.69 4.32 -11.47
C LEU A 324 -6.15 3.13 -10.68
N SER A 325 -4.84 2.87 -10.76
CA SER A 325 -4.17 1.88 -9.93
C SER A 325 -3.70 2.49 -8.60
N LEU A 326 -4.21 1.98 -7.49
CA LEU A 326 -4.00 2.54 -6.14
C LEU A 326 -3.42 1.47 -5.22
N GLY A 327 -2.23 1.72 -4.68
CA GLY A 327 -1.63 0.87 -3.63
C GLY A 327 -1.38 -0.58 -4.07
N SER A 328 -1.11 -0.81 -5.36
CA SER A 328 -0.86 -2.15 -5.90
C SER A 328 0.47 -2.21 -6.65
N SER A 329 1.20 -3.31 -6.44
CA SER A 329 2.38 -3.66 -7.25
C SER A 329 2.02 -4.23 -8.62
N MET A 330 0.76 -4.66 -8.82
CA MET A 330 0.23 -5.19 -10.07
C MET A 330 1.01 -6.39 -10.63
N THR A 331 1.43 -7.30 -9.74
CA THR A 331 2.32 -8.43 -10.08
C THR A 331 1.63 -9.78 -10.19
N VAL A 332 0.38 -9.90 -9.73
CA VAL A 332 -0.32 -11.19 -9.64
C VAL A 332 -1.28 -11.35 -10.82
N THR A 333 -0.98 -12.32 -11.68
CA THR A 333 -1.86 -12.77 -12.78
C THR A 333 -2.88 -13.78 -12.23
N PRO A 334 -4.14 -13.78 -12.74
CA PRO A 334 -4.67 -13.01 -13.86
C PRO A 334 -5.19 -11.60 -13.52
N ALA A 335 -5.13 -11.17 -12.25
CA ALA A 335 -5.64 -9.86 -11.83
C ALA A 335 -4.93 -8.70 -12.55
N SER A 336 -3.60 -8.75 -12.69
CA SER A 336 -2.81 -7.73 -13.38
C SER A 336 -3.07 -7.66 -14.88
N ASP A 337 -3.54 -8.73 -15.52
CA ASP A 337 -3.80 -8.76 -16.96
C ASP A 337 -4.94 -7.82 -17.35
N LEU A 338 -5.89 -7.59 -16.43
CA LEU A 338 -7.03 -6.68 -16.60
C LEU A 338 -6.62 -5.25 -16.95
N ILE A 339 -5.46 -4.81 -16.45
CA ILE A 339 -4.89 -3.47 -16.70
C ILE A 339 -4.69 -3.24 -18.20
N SER A 340 -4.21 -4.27 -18.90
CA SER A 340 -3.86 -4.17 -20.31
C SER A 340 -5.09 -4.16 -21.23
N MET A 341 -6.25 -4.59 -20.73
CA MET A 341 -7.50 -4.77 -21.49
C MET A 341 -8.26 -3.47 -21.76
N GLY A 342 -7.88 -2.36 -21.11
CA GLY A 342 -8.53 -1.06 -21.29
C GLY A 342 -8.52 -0.56 -22.75
N LYS A 343 -9.56 0.21 -23.08
CA LYS A 343 -9.79 0.79 -24.41
C LYS A 343 -8.66 1.76 -24.77
N LYS A 344 -8.02 1.56 -25.93
CA LYS A 344 -6.91 2.42 -26.38
C LYS A 344 -7.42 3.68 -27.13
N PRO A 345 -6.80 4.86 -26.95
CA PRO A 345 -5.75 5.14 -25.96
C PRO A 345 -6.30 5.05 -24.53
N LEU A 346 -5.58 4.35 -23.67
CA LEU A 346 -5.95 4.17 -22.25
C LEU A 346 -5.08 5.12 -21.43
N SER A 347 -5.72 6.00 -20.66
CA SER A 347 -5.01 6.77 -19.64
C SER A 347 -4.85 5.92 -18.39
N VAL A 348 -3.64 5.88 -17.84
CA VAL A 348 -3.33 5.11 -16.63
C VAL A 348 -2.77 6.05 -15.57
N VAL A 349 -3.36 6.03 -14.39
CA VAL A 349 -2.84 6.70 -13.21
C VAL A 349 -2.37 5.63 -12.24
N ILE A 350 -1.13 5.72 -11.77
CA ILE A 350 -0.58 4.80 -10.78
C ILE A 350 -0.14 5.60 -9.57
N ILE A 351 -0.79 5.35 -8.43
CA ILE A 351 -0.45 5.91 -7.12
C ILE A 351 0.06 4.76 -6.26
N ASN A 352 1.38 4.73 -6.06
CA ASN A 352 2.06 3.69 -5.29
C ASN A 352 3.43 4.22 -4.85
N ARG A 353 3.94 3.80 -3.70
CA ARG A 353 5.29 4.19 -3.23
C ARG A 353 6.40 3.49 -4.01
N GLN A 354 6.17 2.24 -4.42
CA GLN A 354 7.14 1.44 -5.15
C GLN A 354 6.91 1.53 -6.66
N LYS A 355 7.97 1.29 -7.45
CA LYS A 355 7.85 1.15 -8.91
C LYS A 355 7.00 -0.07 -9.27
N THR A 356 6.33 0.01 -10.41
CA THR A 356 5.49 -1.09 -10.92
C THR A 356 5.89 -1.44 -12.34
N SER A 357 5.54 -2.64 -12.80
CA SER A 357 5.79 -3.09 -14.18
C SER A 357 5.03 -2.26 -15.23
N PHE A 358 4.04 -1.46 -14.82
CA PHE A 358 3.19 -0.67 -15.70
C PHE A 358 3.50 0.83 -15.67
N ASP A 359 4.57 1.26 -14.99
CA ASP A 359 4.94 2.68 -14.89
C ASP A 359 5.14 3.34 -16.27
N ASP A 360 5.59 2.58 -17.28
CA ASP A 360 5.79 3.06 -18.65
C ASP A 360 4.47 3.37 -19.38
N LEU A 361 3.34 2.80 -18.95
CA LEU A 361 2.02 3.13 -19.49
C LEU A 361 1.60 4.55 -19.11
N CYS A 362 2.02 5.05 -17.95
CA CYS A 362 1.75 6.44 -17.56
C CYS A 362 2.44 7.43 -18.52
N SER A 363 3.66 7.11 -18.96
CA SER A 363 4.45 7.97 -19.82
C SER A 363 3.98 7.96 -21.28
N SER A 364 3.49 6.81 -21.76
CA SER A 364 3.10 6.62 -23.16
C SER A 364 1.63 6.94 -23.46
N GLY A 365 0.73 6.86 -22.46
CA GLY A 365 -0.73 6.92 -22.65
C GLY A 365 -1.45 8.16 -22.12
N CYS A 366 -0.79 9.31 -21.99
CA CYS A 366 -1.35 10.49 -21.30
C CYS A 366 -1.83 10.13 -19.87
N GLY A 367 -0.98 9.43 -19.12
CA GLY A 367 -1.24 9.01 -17.75
C GLY A 367 -0.46 9.80 -16.70
N VAL A 368 -0.53 9.39 -15.44
CA VAL A 368 0.17 10.06 -14.33
C VAL A 368 0.76 9.02 -13.37
N ARG A 369 2.07 9.07 -13.15
CA ARG A 369 2.74 8.26 -12.11
C ARG A 369 3.01 9.12 -10.86
N VAL A 370 2.44 8.73 -9.71
CA VAL A 370 2.58 9.43 -8.42
C VAL A 370 3.24 8.54 -7.36
N PHE A 371 4.44 8.90 -6.94
CA PHE A 371 5.12 8.23 -5.84
C PHE A 371 4.70 8.85 -4.51
N GLY A 372 3.92 8.12 -3.72
CA GLY A 372 3.44 8.61 -2.42
C GLY A 372 2.29 7.79 -1.85
N ASP A 373 1.76 8.28 -0.74
CA ASP A 373 0.64 7.68 -0.02
C ASP A 373 -0.69 7.92 -0.70
N THR A 374 -1.48 6.86 -0.86
CA THR A 374 -2.77 6.96 -1.56
C THR A 374 -3.72 7.92 -0.84
N ASP A 375 -3.79 7.87 0.49
CA ASP A 375 -4.65 8.80 1.26
C ASP A 375 -4.26 10.26 1.06
N ASP A 376 -2.96 10.57 1.05
CA ASP A 376 -2.48 11.95 0.86
C ASP A 376 -2.75 12.46 -0.55
N VAL A 377 -2.51 11.63 -1.56
CA VAL A 377 -2.80 11.99 -2.95
C VAL A 377 -4.31 12.13 -3.18
N MET A 378 -5.12 11.23 -2.60
CA MET A 378 -6.57 11.31 -2.69
C MET A 378 -7.11 12.56 -1.97
N ARG A 379 -6.53 13.00 -0.85
CA ARG A 379 -6.90 14.30 -0.23
C ARG A 379 -6.67 15.48 -1.16
N LEU A 380 -5.56 15.48 -1.92
CA LEU A 380 -5.30 16.53 -2.90
C LEU A 380 -6.30 16.48 -4.06
N ILE A 381 -6.58 15.28 -4.60
CA ILE A 381 -7.56 15.07 -5.66
C ILE A 381 -8.96 15.53 -5.21
N MET A 382 -9.40 15.09 -4.03
CA MET A 382 -10.73 15.42 -3.50
C MET A 382 -10.85 16.91 -3.16
N LYS A 383 -9.77 17.54 -2.65
CA LYS A 383 -9.72 18.99 -2.44
C LYS A 383 -9.97 19.75 -3.74
N GLU A 384 -9.33 19.35 -4.83
CA GLU A 384 -9.45 20.05 -6.10
C GLU A 384 -10.77 19.75 -6.81
N LEU A 385 -11.27 18.51 -6.70
CA LEU A 385 -12.54 18.08 -7.30
C LEU A 385 -13.76 18.69 -6.60
N LEU A 386 -13.85 18.59 -5.26
CA LEU A 386 -15.01 19.04 -4.50
C LEU A 386 -14.99 20.54 -4.17
N LYS A 387 -13.84 21.19 -4.32
CA LYS A 387 -13.55 22.53 -3.77
C LYS A 387 -13.70 22.55 -2.24
N ASP A 388 -13.32 23.67 -1.60
CA ASP A 388 -13.21 23.70 -0.14
C ASP A 388 -14.55 23.52 0.58
N GLU A 389 -15.65 24.10 0.08
CA GLU A 389 -16.97 23.94 0.71
C GLU A 389 -17.52 22.52 0.57
N GLY A 390 -17.47 21.96 -0.65
CA GLY A 390 -17.90 20.59 -0.91
C GLY A 390 -17.09 19.57 -0.12
N ARG A 391 -15.76 19.76 -0.04
CA ARG A 391 -14.88 18.91 0.76
C ARG A 391 -15.23 18.99 2.24
N LYS A 392 -15.32 20.19 2.83
CA LYS A 392 -15.65 20.35 4.26
C LYS A 392 -16.97 19.70 4.63
N LYS A 393 -18.01 19.85 3.78
CA LYS A 393 -19.30 19.21 4.00
C LYS A 393 -19.19 17.68 3.98
N TRP A 394 -18.48 17.12 3.00
CA TRP A 394 -18.31 15.68 2.86
C TRP A 394 -17.46 15.07 4.01
N GLU A 395 -16.38 15.73 4.38
CA GLU A 395 -15.52 15.34 5.51
C GLU A 395 -16.25 15.48 6.85
N GLY A 396 -17.11 16.49 7.00
CA GLY A 396 -17.93 16.67 8.21
C GLY A 396 -18.92 15.54 8.48
N GLY A 397 -19.32 14.78 7.46
CA GLY A 397 -20.17 13.59 7.62
C GLY A 397 -19.43 12.31 8.02
N ARG A 398 -18.11 12.36 8.30
CA ARG A 398 -17.31 11.17 8.56
C ARG A 398 -17.71 10.44 9.85
N ASP A 399 -18.06 11.15 10.91
CA ASP A 399 -18.44 10.54 12.18
C ASP A 399 -19.73 9.70 12.05
N GLU A 400 -20.66 10.14 11.21
CA GLU A 400 -21.88 9.39 10.91
C GLU A 400 -21.58 8.14 10.09
N ARG A 401 -20.67 8.23 9.11
CA ARG A 401 -20.19 7.06 8.35
C ARG A 401 -19.50 6.05 9.25
N MET A 402 -18.67 6.49 10.19
CA MET A 402 -18.01 5.58 11.15
C MET A 402 -19.03 4.80 11.99
N LYS A 403 -20.05 5.48 12.52
CA LYS A 403 -21.16 4.83 13.24
C LYS A 403 -21.88 3.82 12.35
N PHE A 404 -22.08 4.13 11.07
CA PHE A 404 -22.70 3.23 10.11
C PHE A 404 -21.84 1.99 9.85
N TYR A 405 -20.51 2.15 9.71
CA TYR A 405 -19.60 1.01 9.58
C TYR A 405 -19.60 0.13 10.83
N ASP A 406 -19.63 0.73 12.03
CA ASP A 406 -19.72 0.00 13.30
C ASP A 406 -21.01 -0.84 13.38
N GLN A 407 -22.15 -0.28 12.94
CA GLN A 407 -23.42 -1.00 12.91
C GLN A 407 -23.40 -2.20 11.97
N GLN A 408 -22.79 -2.06 10.79
CA GLN A 408 -22.66 -3.18 9.84
C GLN A 408 -21.81 -4.33 10.41
N ARG A 409 -20.81 -4.02 11.25
CA ARG A 409 -19.97 -5.01 11.95
C ARG A 409 -20.59 -5.56 13.23
N SER A 410 -21.75 -5.04 13.65
CA SER A 410 -22.46 -5.45 14.88
C SER A 410 -23.77 -6.17 14.60
N GLY A 411 -24.28 -6.10 13.36
CA GLY A 411 -25.58 -6.63 12.96
C GLY A 411 -25.60 -8.14 12.69
N PRO A 412 -26.80 -8.75 12.59
CA PRO A 412 -26.93 -10.14 12.17
C PRO A 412 -26.44 -10.33 10.73
N ALA A 413 -25.97 -11.53 10.41
CA ALA A 413 -25.47 -11.85 9.07
C ALA A 413 -26.55 -11.61 7.99
N ALA A 414 -26.13 -11.03 6.86
CA ALA A 414 -26.98 -10.82 5.70
C ALA A 414 -26.86 -12.00 4.72
N VAL A 415 -27.97 -12.38 4.09
CA VAL A 415 -28.03 -13.44 3.08
C VAL A 415 -28.46 -12.82 1.76
N THR A 416 -27.66 -12.99 0.71
CA THR A 416 -27.93 -12.44 -0.63
C THR A 416 -28.05 -13.52 -1.69
#